data_AF-A0A117RBJ2-F1
#
_entry.id   AF-A0A117RBJ2-F1
#
_cell.length_a   1.000
_cell.length_b   1.000
_cell.length_c   1.000
_cell.angle_alpha   90.00
_cell.angle_beta   90.00
_cell.angle_gamma   90.00
#
_symmetry.space_group_name_H-M   'P 1'
#
loop_
_entity.id
_entity.type
_entity.pdbx_description
1 polymer ?
#
loop_
_entity_poly.entity_id
_entity_poly.type
_entity_poly.pdbx_seq_one_letter_code
_entity_poly.pdbx_strand_id
1 'polypeptide(L)'
;MLIPALSSADAPAYSLPEFLGVTQDDRTNTRAGDVVDRGFATHRTAIGANKGDKPGAFKEKGGLLASLTNVVSTGADRPDLWGQNISGGGLGSKDWNGDVVLPNGSYGHMPLVHHRPTRRKDVSLQIGIETLAPHATSPVGYQHDFRSTEATANPESVLHGRKGDKVGSGGLGKNERLVDLRETGKAHASGDWRTFLVEIKQQWDAALAETEDGSRERRSLYEGLVGPRTRPAS
;
A
#
# COMPACT_ATOMS: atom_id res chain seq x y z
N MET A 1 1.60 -2.57 6.56
CA MET A 1 2.55 -3.62 7.00
C MET A 1 3.50 -3.01 8.03
N LEU A 2 3.69 -3.65 9.18
CA LEU A 2 4.74 -3.30 10.15
C LEU A 2 6.04 -3.98 9.73
N ILE A 3 7.12 -3.20 9.69
CA ILE A 3 8.46 -3.62 9.30
C ILE A 3 9.33 -3.54 10.55
N PRO A 4 10.01 -4.63 10.94
CA PRO A 4 10.88 -4.61 12.11
C PRO A 4 12.07 -3.67 11.95
N ALA A 5 12.55 -3.14 13.07
CA ALA A 5 13.82 -2.43 13.13
C ALA A 5 14.98 -3.22 12.49
N LEU A 6 15.96 -2.50 11.94
CA LEU A 6 17.13 -3.10 11.32
C LEU A 6 18.04 -3.76 12.35
N SER A 7 18.59 -4.93 12.02
CA SER A 7 19.59 -5.62 12.84
C SER A 7 20.94 -4.88 12.88
N SER A 8 21.32 -4.24 11.77
CA SER A 8 22.55 -3.46 11.62
C SER A 8 22.32 -2.19 10.79
N ALA A 9 23.31 -1.30 10.73
CA ALA A 9 23.21 -0.06 9.93
C ALA A 9 23.24 -0.36 8.42
N ASP A 10 23.91 -1.45 8.04
CA ASP A 10 24.09 -1.89 6.66
C ASP A 10 23.02 -2.91 6.22
N ALA A 11 22.05 -3.23 7.09
CA ALA A 11 20.94 -4.08 6.73
C ALA A 11 20.06 -3.37 5.68
N PRO A 12 19.50 -4.11 4.71
CA PRO A 12 18.73 -3.52 3.62
C PRO A 12 17.44 -2.89 4.14
N ALA A 13 17.38 -1.56 4.02
CA ALA A 13 16.28 -0.74 4.55
C ALA A 13 15.08 -0.68 3.61
N TYR A 14 15.25 -1.08 2.36
CA TYR A 14 14.25 -1.02 1.30
C TYR A 14 13.88 -2.42 0.76
N SER A 15 14.17 -3.52 1.48
CA SER A 15 13.82 -4.88 1.02
C SER A 15 12.32 -5.07 0.74
N LEU A 16 11.43 -4.45 1.53
CA LEU A 16 9.99 -4.57 1.27
C LEU A 16 9.56 -3.75 0.03
N PRO A 17 9.94 -2.45 -0.10
CA PRO A 17 9.76 -1.72 -1.33
C PRO A 17 10.34 -2.41 -2.58
N GLU A 18 11.54 -2.97 -2.50
CA GLU A 18 12.19 -3.68 -3.60
C GLU A 18 11.42 -4.96 -3.99
N PHE A 19 11.04 -5.78 -3.02
CA PHE A 19 10.20 -6.96 -3.25
C PHE A 19 8.88 -6.61 -3.96
N LEU A 20 8.30 -5.46 -3.65
CA LEU A 20 7.06 -4.97 -4.27
C LEU A 20 7.29 -4.28 -5.63
N GLY A 21 8.53 -4.21 -6.12
CA GLY A 21 8.88 -3.53 -7.36
C GLY A 21 8.76 -2.00 -7.27
N VAL A 22 8.82 -1.44 -6.07
CA VAL A 22 8.70 0.01 -5.83
C VAL A 22 10.05 0.71 -5.94
N THR A 23 11.10 0.05 -5.46
CA THR A 23 12.50 0.51 -5.59
C THR A 23 13.29 -0.43 -6.48
N GLN A 24 14.35 0.09 -7.11
CA GLN A 24 15.24 -0.68 -7.99
C GLN A 24 16.17 -1.62 -7.21
N ASP A 25 16.43 -1.31 -5.94
CA ASP A 25 17.29 -2.06 -5.05
C ASP A 25 16.79 -1.97 -3.59
N ASP A 26 17.39 -2.78 -2.71
CA ASP A 26 17.00 -2.92 -1.31
C ASP A 26 17.74 -1.98 -0.34
N ARG A 27 18.62 -1.11 -0.85
CA ARG A 27 19.47 -0.19 -0.07
C ARG A 27 19.04 1.27 -0.20
N THR A 28 18.52 1.67 -1.35
CA THR A 28 18.23 3.06 -1.69
C THR A 28 16.75 3.28 -1.98
N ASN A 29 16.31 4.55 -1.92
CA ASN A 29 14.97 4.94 -2.35
C ASN A 29 14.91 5.28 -3.85
N THR A 30 15.74 4.65 -4.68
CA THR A 30 15.69 4.84 -6.13
C THR A 30 14.46 4.11 -6.67
N ARG A 31 13.52 4.84 -7.28
CA ARG A 31 12.21 4.32 -7.70
C ARG A 31 12.34 3.42 -8.93
N ALA A 32 11.56 2.35 -8.97
CA ALA A 32 11.43 1.50 -10.14
C ALA A 32 10.27 1.95 -11.04
N GLY A 33 10.45 1.77 -12.35
CA GLY A 33 9.37 1.87 -13.35
C GLY A 33 8.55 3.16 -13.30
N ASP A 34 7.26 3.02 -13.05
CA ASP A 34 6.19 4.02 -13.08
C ASP A 34 5.82 4.58 -11.69
N VAL A 35 6.62 4.28 -10.67
CA VAL A 35 6.43 4.84 -9.32
C VAL A 35 6.88 6.30 -9.27
N VAL A 36 5.99 7.17 -8.77
CA VAL A 36 6.21 8.63 -8.70
C VAL A 36 6.26 9.13 -7.26
N ASP A 37 6.97 10.23 -7.05
CA ASP A 37 6.96 10.95 -5.78
C ASP A 37 5.64 11.69 -5.58
N ARG A 38 5.17 11.74 -4.32
CA ARG A 38 3.97 12.49 -3.93
C ARG A 38 4.33 13.65 -3.01
N GLY A 39 3.63 14.77 -3.19
CA GLY A 39 3.77 15.95 -2.33
C GLY A 39 3.17 15.78 -0.93
N PHE A 40 2.17 14.90 -0.77
CA PHE A 40 1.49 14.66 0.51
C PHE A 40 0.82 13.28 0.56
N ALA A 41 0.43 12.87 1.76
CA ALA A 41 -0.43 11.71 2.00
C ALA A 41 -1.44 12.05 3.12
N THR A 42 -2.71 11.68 2.93
CA THR A 42 -3.81 11.97 3.87
C THR A 42 -3.86 11.00 5.06
N HIS A 43 -3.05 9.95 5.02
CA HIS A 43 -2.86 8.96 6.07
C HIS A 43 -1.36 8.83 6.40
N ARG A 44 -1.05 8.48 7.66
CA ARG A 44 0.30 8.13 8.10
C ARG A 44 0.25 7.16 9.29
N THR A 45 1.35 6.47 9.55
CA THR A 45 1.53 5.74 10.80
C THR A 45 2.42 6.55 11.74
N ALA A 46 2.07 6.60 13.01
CA ALA A 46 3.00 6.99 14.07
C ALA A 46 3.46 5.72 14.79
N ILE A 47 4.78 5.47 14.76
CA ILE A 47 5.40 4.34 15.46
C ILE A 47 6.45 4.91 16.42
N GLY A 48 6.30 4.59 17.71
CA GLY A 48 7.25 4.98 18.75
C GLY A 48 8.57 4.21 18.65
N ALA A 49 9.60 4.68 19.35
CA ALA A 49 10.85 3.91 19.48
C ALA A 49 10.63 2.61 20.27
N ASN A 50 11.39 1.58 19.91
CA ASN A 50 11.37 0.30 20.63
C ASN A 50 12.03 0.48 22.01
N LYS A 51 11.59 -0.30 22.99
CA LYS A 51 12.19 -0.36 24.34
C LYS A 51 12.69 -1.77 24.60
N GLY A 52 13.94 -2.04 24.21
CA GLY A 52 14.46 -3.42 24.15
C GLY A 52 13.65 -4.23 23.14
N ASP A 53 13.20 -5.41 23.55
CA ASP A 53 12.38 -6.30 22.70
C ASP A 53 10.91 -5.87 22.59
N LYS A 54 10.51 -4.79 23.27
CA LYS A 54 9.13 -4.29 23.22
C LYS A 54 8.95 -3.32 22.05
N PRO A 55 8.05 -3.61 21.09
CA PRO A 55 7.71 -2.69 20.01
C PRO A 55 7.22 -1.35 20.55
N GLY A 56 7.53 -0.27 19.84
CA GLY A 56 6.94 1.03 20.09
C GLY A 56 5.43 1.04 19.83
N ALA A 57 4.72 2.04 20.38
CA ALA A 57 3.29 2.19 20.14
C ALA A 57 3.02 2.47 18.65
N PHE A 58 2.17 1.66 18.03
CA PHE A 58 1.71 1.80 16.64
C PHE A 58 0.33 2.48 16.62
N LYS A 59 0.20 3.62 15.95
CA LYS A 59 -1.08 4.31 15.76
C LYS A 59 -1.20 4.81 14.33
N GLU A 60 -2.25 4.42 13.63
CA GLU A 60 -2.62 5.06 12.37
C GLU A 60 -3.21 6.45 12.66
N LYS A 61 -2.81 7.45 11.88
CA LYS A 61 -3.33 8.83 11.93
C LYS A 61 -3.81 9.20 10.53
N GLY A 62 -5.04 9.70 10.42
CA GLY A 62 -5.63 10.16 9.17
C GLY A 62 -6.09 11.61 9.21
N GLY A 63 -6.47 12.14 8.06
CA GLY A 63 -7.11 13.44 7.89
C GLY A 63 -6.15 14.61 7.64
N LEU A 64 -6.70 15.82 7.62
CA LEU A 64 -6.00 17.07 7.26
C LEU A 64 -4.70 17.27 8.07
N LEU A 65 -4.73 16.93 9.36
CA LEU A 65 -3.56 17.03 10.25
C LEU A 65 -2.45 16.04 9.88
N ALA A 66 -2.79 14.85 9.37
CA ALA A 66 -1.80 13.88 8.90
C ALA A 66 -1.10 14.37 7.63
N SER A 67 -1.87 14.96 6.70
CA SER A 67 -1.34 15.59 5.48
C SER A 67 -0.34 16.70 5.80
N LEU A 68 -0.69 17.61 6.72
CA LEU A 68 0.20 18.68 7.15
C LEU A 68 1.47 18.14 7.83
N THR A 69 1.33 17.12 8.69
CA THR A 69 2.48 16.57 9.44
C THR A 69 3.47 15.82 8.54
N ASN A 70 3.00 15.23 7.45
CA ASN A 70 3.87 14.56 6.46
C ASN A 70 4.77 15.58 5.75
N VAL A 71 4.21 16.73 5.37
CA VAL A 71 4.95 17.81 4.70
C VAL A 71 5.98 18.46 5.62
N VAL A 72 5.68 18.62 6.92
CA VAL A 72 6.58 19.29 7.88
C VAL A 72 7.54 18.35 8.61
N SER A 73 7.46 17.02 8.37
CA SER A 73 8.39 16.07 8.98
C SER A 73 9.78 16.13 8.32
N THR A 74 10.83 16.07 9.14
CA THR A 74 12.23 16.26 8.70
C THR A 74 13.12 15.09 9.10
N GLY A 75 14.20 14.85 8.34
CA GLY A 75 15.21 13.86 8.67
C GLY A 75 14.69 12.43 8.69
N ALA A 76 15.16 11.61 9.63
CA ALA A 76 14.83 10.18 9.74
C ALA A 76 13.36 9.86 10.11
N ASP A 77 12.56 10.90 10.38
CA ASP A 77 11.12 10.77 10.63
C ASP A 77 10.27 11.13 9.41
N ARG A 78 10.89 11.69 8.36
CA ARG A 78 10.20 11.97 7.10
C ARG A 78 9.93 10.67 6.34
N PRO A 79 8.67 10.32 6.04
CA PRO A 79 8.38 9.17 5.21
C PRO A 79 8.77 9.45 3.76
N ASP A 80 9.15 8.39 3.04
CA ASP A 80 9.11 8.39 1.59
C ASP A 80 7.64 8.30 1.16
N LEU A 81 7.20 9.27 0.36
CA LEU A 81 5.83 9.37 -0.14
C LEU A 81 5.84 9.05 -1.63
N TRP A 82 5.36 7.86 -1.98
CA TRP A 82 5.29 7.42 -3.36
C TRP A 82 3.85 7.12 -3.76
N GLY A 83 3.64 6.97 -5.06
CA GLY A 83 2.44 6.33 -5.56
C GLY A 83 2.62 5.81 -6.97
N GLN A 84 1.63 5.04 -7.39
CA GLN A 84 1.58 4.44 -8.71
C GLN A 84 0.16 4.59 -9.25
N ASN A 85 0.05 5.11 -10.47
CA ASN A 85 -1.24 5.27 -11.09
C ASN A 85 -1.74 3.92 -11.60
N ILE A 86 -3.04 3.67 -11.43
CA ILE A 86 -3.68 2.45 -11.91
C ILE A 86 -4.72 2.79 -12.97
N SER A 87 -5.04 1.79 -13.81
CA SER A 87 -6.09 1.89 -14.82
C SER A 87 -7.36 1.19 -14.32
N GLY A 88 -7.98 1.76 -13.28
CA GLY A 88 -9.27 1.28 -12.78
C GLY A 88 -10.34 1.39 -13.86
N GLY A 89 -11.07 0.29 -14.11
CA GLY A 89 -11.96 0.16 -15.26
C GLY A 89 -11.33 -0.53 -16.48
N GLY A 90 -10.04 -0.87 -16.42
CA GLY A 90 -9.32 -1.64 -17.43
C GLY A 90 -8.55 -0.77 -18.42
N LEU A 91 -7.26 -1.06 -18.60
CA LEU A 91 -6.40 -0.31 -19.52
C LEU A 91 -6.95 -0.37 -20.96
N GLY A 92 -7.04 0.80 -21.61
CA GLY A 92 -7.48 0.90 -23.01
C GLY A 92 -8.99 0.80 -23.22
N SER A 93 -9.77 0.55 -22.17
CA SER A 93 -11.23 0.67 -22.24
C SER A 93 -11.65 2.14 -22.33
N LYS A 94 -12.91 2.39 -22.68
CA LYS A 94 -13.49 3.74 -22.65
C LYS A 94 -14.26 3.94 -21.35
N ASP A 95 -14.09 5.10 -20.74
CA ASP A 95 -14.95 5.54 -19.65
C ASP A 95 -16.31 6.05 -20.16
N TRP A 96 -17.16 6.54 -19.25
CA TRP A 96 -18.50 7.01 -19.57
C TRP A 96 -18.54 8.28 -20.45
N ASN A 97 -17.43 9.04 -20.51
CA ASN A 97 -17.26 10.18 -21.42
C ASN A 97 -16.72 9.75 -22.78
N GLY A 98 -16.32 8.49 -22.94
CA GLY A 98 -15.67 7.98 -24.13
C GLY A 98 -14.15 8.17 -24.15
N ASP A 99 -13.56 8.66 -23.05
CA ASP A 99 -12.13 8.84 -22.90
C ASP A 99 -11.44 7.50 -22.62
N VAL A 100 -10.19 7.35 -23.07
CA VAL A 100 -9.43 6.11 -22.88
C VAL A 100 -8.91 6.04 -21.44
N VAL A 101 -9.19 4.92 -20.78
CA VAL A 101 -8.69 4.62 -19.44
C VAL A 101 -7.18 4.35 -19.51
N LEU A 102 -6.41 5.17 -18.80
CA LEU A 102 -4.95 5.14 -18.75
C LEU A 102 -4.44 5.23 -17.30
N PRO A 103 -3.20 4.78 -17.01
CA PRO A 103 -2.60 4.91 -15.68
C PRO A 103 -2.03 6.33 -15.48
N ASN A 104 -2.89 7.34 -15.57
CA ASN A 104 -2.53 8.76 -15.48
C ASN A 104 -2.95 9.41 -14.14
N GLY A 105 -3.57 8.63 -13.24
CA GLY A 105 -4.01 9.08 -11.92
C GLY A 105 -5.47 9.54 -11.86
N SER A 106 -6.14 9.69 -13.01
CA SER A 106 -7.58 9.98 -13.08
C SER A 106 -8.46 8.75 -12.88
N TYR A 107 -7.89 7.56 -13.07
CA TYR A 107 -8.58 6.27 -13.02
C TYR A 107 -8.09 5.41 -11.85
N GLY A 108 -7.71 6.05 -10.76
CA GLY A 108 -7.20 5.40 -9.56
C GLY A 108 -5.72 5.60 -9.35
N HIS A 109 -5.33 5.51 -8.08
CA HIS A 109 -3.97 5.71 -7.63
C HIS A 109 -3.69 4.86 -6.42
N MET A 110 -2.49 4.28 -6.35
CA MET A 110 -2.03 3.52 -5.21
C MET A 110 -1.06 4.38 -4.39
N PRO A 111 -1.48 4.94 -3.25
CA PRO A 111 -0.56 5.59 -2.33
C PRO A 111 0.33 4.57 -1.60
N LEU A 112 1.62 4.89 -1.51
CA LEU A 112 2.63 4.16 -0.77
C LEU A 112 3.31 5.12 0.22
N VAL A 113 3.16 4.86 1.52
CA VAL A 113 3.79 5.66 2.58
C VAL A 113 4.80 4.78 3.32
N HIS A 114 6.07 4.94 2.99
CA HIS A 114 7.15 4.15 3.54
C HIS A 114 7.90 4.95 4.61
N HIS A 115 7.91 4.44 5.83
CA HIS A 115 8.83 4.93 6.85
C HIS A 115 10.08 4.05 6.82
N ARG A 116 11.25 4.64 6.57
CA ARG A 116 12.52 3.91 6.51
C ARG A 116 12.86 3.27 7.87
N PRO A 117 13.11 1.95 7.94
CA PRO A 117 13.49 1.28 9.17
C PRO A 117 14.87 1.76 9.63
N THR A 118 15.05 1.82 10.94
CA THR A 118 16.34 2.10 11.57
C THR A 118 16.61 1.02 12.60
N ARG A 119 17.80 1.02 13.21
CA ARG A 119 18.11 0.11 14.33
C ARG A 119 17.29 0.37 15.60
N ARG A 120 16.58 1.50 15.69
CA ARG A 120 15.96 1.99 16.94
C ARG A 120 14.45 1.80 17.01
N LYS A 121 13.77 1.69 15.88
CA LYS A 121 12.31 1.68 15.82
C LYS A 121 11.83 0.80 14.69
N ASP A 122 10.74 0.09 14.98
CA ASP A 122 9.89 -0.50 13.96
C ASP A 122 9.26 0.62 13.14
N VAL A 123 8.88 0.29 11.92
CA VAL A 123 8.31 1.23 10.97
C VAL A 123 7.19 0.57 10.19
N SER A 124 6.68 1.24 9.16
CA SER A 124 5.61 0.68 8.34
C SER A 124 5.72 1.08 6.88
N LEU A 125 5.24 0.19 6.03
CA LEU A 125 4.74 0.54 4.71
C LEU A 125 3.21 0.57 4.78
N GLN A 126 2.61 1.72 4.50
CA GLN A 126 1.18 1.81 4.23
C GLN A 126 0.95 1.72 2.72
N ILE A 127 -0.02 0.90 2.35
CA ILE A 127 -0.47 0.74 0.97
C ILE A 127 -1.96 1.02 1.01
N GLY A 128 -2.41 1.92 0.14
CA GLY A 128 -3.82 2.21 -0.03
C GLY A 128 -4.22 2.14 -1.49
N ILE A 129 -5.51 2.27 -1.73
CA ILE A 129 -6.08 2.50 -3.04
C ILE A 129 -6.94 3.76 -2.91
N GLU A 130 -6.61 4.76 -3.72
CA GLU A 130 -7.28 6.05 -3.80
C GLU A 130 -8.00 6.14 -5.15
N THR A 131 -9.10 6.90 -5.16
CA THR A 131 -9.86 7.17 -6.38
C THR A 131 -9.05 7.98 -7.39
N LEU A 132 -8.17 8.88 -6.93
CA LEU A 132 -7.41 9.81 -7.77
C LEU A 132 -6.01 10.02 -7.20
N ALA A 133 -5.04 10.26 -8.08
CA ALA A 133 -3.74 10.77 -7.67
C ALA A 133 -3.85 12.20 -7.14
N PRO A 134 -2.91 12.67 -6.29
CA PRO A 134 -2.80 14.08 -5.94
C PRO A 134 -2.83 14.98 -7.17
N HIS A 135 -3.69 16.00 -7.15
CA HIS A 135 -3.91 16.97 -8.23
C HIS A 135 -4.49 16.42 -9.54
N ALA A 136 -4.80 15.12 -9.61
CA ALA A 136 -5.51 14.56 -10.76
C ALA A 136 -6.98 15.01 -10.77
N THR A 137 -7.54 15.08 -11.98
CA THR A 137 -8.95 15.38 -12.21
C THR A 137 -9.67 14.07 -12.55
N SER A 138 -10.78 13.79 -11.89
CA SER A 138 -11.61 12.63 -12.24
C SER A 138 -12.31 12.83 -13.58
N PRO A 139 -12.82 11.75 -14.19
CA PRO A 139 -13.68 11.84 -15.37
C PRO A 139 -14.91 12.75 -15.19
N VAL A 140 -15.37 12.99 -13.96
CA VAL A 140 -16.50 13.89 -13.66
C VAL A 140 -16.06 15.30 -13.24
N GLY A 141 -14.77 15.66 -13.42
CA GLY A 141 -14.25 16.99 -13.14
C GLY A 141 -13.88 17.28 -11.68
N TYR A 142 -13.90 16.29 -10.78
CA TYR A 142 -13.48 16.47 -9.39
C TYR A 142 -11.95 16.47 -9.28
N GLN A 143 -11.38 17.43 -8.57
CA GLN A 143 -9.94 17.50 -8.31
C GLN A 143 -9.58 17.03 -6.92
N HIS A 144 -8.58 16.15 -6.82
CA HIS A 144 -8.05 15.71 -5.54
C HIS A 144 -6.95 16.67 -5.05
N ASP A 145 -7.22 17.42 -3.99
CA ASP A 145 -6.27 18.33 -3.36
C ASP A 145 -6.04 17.97 -1.88
N PHE A 146 -5.16 18.71 -1.21
CA PHE A 146 -4.85 18.49 0.20
C PHE A 146 -6.04 18.75 1.16
N ARG A 147 -7.11 19.40 0.68
CA ARG A 147 -8.34 19.69 1.44
C ARG A 147 -9.35 18.57 1.32
N SER A 148 -9.17 17.67 0.35
CA SER A 148 -10.03 16.51 0.15
C SER A 148 -10.02 15.62 1.40
N THR A 149 -11.19 15.45 2.00
CA THR A 149 -11.44 14.59 3.17
C THR A 149 -12.23 13.35 2.76
N GLU A 150 -12.37 12.40 3.69
CA GLU A 150 -13.29 11.26 3.51
C GLU A 150 -14.71 11.65 3.14
N ALA A 151 -15.16 12.84 3.54
CA ALA A 151 -16.50 13.36 3.27
C ALA A 151 -16.63 14.18 1.98
N THR A 152 -15.52 14.61 1.38
CA THR A 152 -15.52 15.52 0.21
C THR A 152 -14.84 14.92 -1.02
N ALA A 153 -14.02 13.87 -0.85
CA ALA A 153 -13.47 13.11 -1.95
C ALA A 153 -14.56 12.45 -2.80
N ASN A 154 -14.33 12.33 -4.11
CA ASN A 154 -15.24 11.73 -5.08
C ASN A 154 -15.89 10.44 -4.52
N PRO A 155 -17.24 10.39 -4.38
CA PRO A 155 -17.94 9.24 -3.79
C PRO A 155 -17.86 7.99 -4.66
N GLU A 156 -17.56 8.15 -5.95
CA GLU A 156 -17.48 7.05 -6.90
C GLU A 156 -16.02 6.67 -7.20
N SER A 157 -15.64 5.50 -6.70
CA SER A 157 -14.40 4.84 -7.12
C SER A 157 -14.63 4.15 -8.47
N VAL A 158 -13.72 4.32 -9.42
CA VAL A 158 -13.67 3.54 -10.67
C VAL A 158 -13.42 2.04 -10.43
N LEU A 159 -13.14 1.65 -9.18
CA LEU A 159 -12.98 0.26 -8.76
C LEU A 159 -14.27 -0.33 -8.15
N HIS A 160 -15.41 0.36 -8.29
CA HIS A 160 -16.74 -0.09 -7.90
C HIS A 160 -16.93 -0.44 -6.41
N GLY A 161 -15.97 -0.13 -5.55
CA GLY A 161 -16.07 -0.29 -4.09
C GLY A 161 -16.39 1.02 -3.38
N ARG A 162 -17.26 0.97 -2.36
CA ARG A 162 -17.51 2.14 -1.49
C ARG A 162 -16.42 2.23 -0.44
N LYS A 163 -16.16 3.44 0.04
CA LYS A 163 -15.20 3.66 1.14
C LYS A 163 -15.61 2.95 2.45
N GLY A 164 -16.88 2.57 2.59
CA GLY A 164 -17.38 1.74 3.69
C GLY A 164 -17.11 0.23 3.53
N ASP A 165 -16.78 -0.23 2.32
CA ASP A 165 -16.58 -1.66 2.01
C ASP A 165 -15.16 -2.14 2.33
N LYS A 166 -14.40 -1.36 3.10
CA LYS A 166 -13.03 -1.70 3.49
C LYS A 166 -13.06 -3.02 4.30
N VAL A 167 -12.30 -4.04 3.89
CA VAL A 167 -12.23 -5.37 4.55
C VAL A 167 -11.93 -5.27 6.05
N GLY A 168 -12.76 -5.83 6.93
CA GLY A 168 -12.63 -5.67 8.39
C GLY A 168 -13.62 -4.64 8.97
N SER A 169 -13.61 -4.45 10.28
CA SER A 169 -14.62 -3.67 11.01
C SER A 169 -14.56 -2.16 10.77
N GLY A 170 -13.58 -1.68 9.98
CA GLY A 170 -13.46 -0.28 9.58
C GLY A 170 -13.08 0.64 10.74
N GLY A 171 -11.88 1.21 10.70
CA GLY A 171 -11.46 2.23 11.67
C GLY A 171 -9.96 2.24 11.91
N LEU A 172 -9.40 3.43 12.10
CA LEU A 172 -7.96 3.66 12.32
C LEU A 172 -7.42 3.05 13.64
N GLY A 173 -8.31 2.66 14.55
CA GLY A 173 -7.97 2.06 15.85
C GLY A 173 -7.92 0.53 15.84
N LYS A 174 -8.34 -0.12 14.75
CA LYS A 174 -8.37 -1.58 14.62
C LYS A 174 -7.49 -2.01 13.46
N ASN A 175 -6.42 -2.71 13.80
CA ASN A 175 -5.36 -3.13 12.89
C ASN A 175 -5.66 -4.50 12.24
N GLU A 176 -6.90 -4.76 11.86
CA GLU A 176 -7.29 -6.07 11.29
C GLU A 176 -6.64 -6.36 9.92
N ARG A 177 -6.09 -5.31 9.27
CA ARG A 177 -5.31 -5.39 8.02
C ARG A 177 -3.81 -5.31 8.27
N LEU A 178 -3.37 -5.28 9.52
CA LEU A 178 -1.96 -5.18 9.86
C LEU A 178 -1.30 -6.53 9.65
N VAL A 179 -0.41 -6.57 8.66
CA VAL A 179 0.60 -7.60 8.55
C VAL A 179 1.82 -7.18 9.35
N ASP A 180 2.18 -7.96 10.36
CA ASP A 180 3.42 -7.80 11.12
C ASP A 180 4.49 -8.72 10.56
N LEU A 181 5.46 -8.15 9.84
CA LEU A 181 6.53 -8.91 9.21
C LEU A 181 7.46 -9.57 10.23
N ARG A 182 7.57 -9.07 11.47
CA ARG A 182 8.32 -9.76 12.51
C ARG A 182 7.69 -11.11 12.84
N GLU A 183 6.37 -11.10 13.06
CA GLU A 183 5.64 -12.33 13.41
C GLU A 183 5.60 -13.30 12.22
N THR A 184 5.47 -12.79 11.00
CA THR A 184 5.65 -13.59 9.78
C THR A 184 7.00 -14.29 9.74
N GLY A 185 8.10 -13.57 10.02
CA GLY A 185 9.45 -14.15 10.06
C GLY A 185 9.59 -15.22 11.15
N LYS A 186 9.10 -14.95 12.36
CA LYS A 186 9.15 -15.90 13.50
C LYS A 186 8.38 -17.19 13.23
N ALA A 187 7.24 -17.10 12.53
CA ALA A 187 6.43 -18.25 12.19
C ALA A 187 7.05 -19.10 11.06
N HIS A 188 7.99 -18.53 10.30
CA HIS A 188 8.67 -19.19 9.20
C HIS A 188 9.91 -19.96 9.66
N ALA A 189 10.22 -21.08 9.00
CA ALA A 189 11.37 -21.93 9.37
C ALA A 189 12.72 -21.22 9.28
N SER A 190 12.86 -20.23 8.39
CA SER A 190 14.10 -19.44 8.25
C SER A 190 14.27 -18.36 9.32
N GLY A 191 13.21 -18.00 10.05
CA GLY A 191 13.22 -16.83 10.92
C GLY A 191 13.23 -15.47 10.19
N ASP A 192 13.25 -15.44 8.86
CA ASP A 192 13.29 -14.23 8.03
C ASP A 192 12.04 -14.10 7.17
N TRP A 193 11.31 -13.00 7.37
CA TRP A 193 10.10 -12.68 6.61
C TRP A 193 10.38 -12.46 5.13
N ARG A 194 11.59 -12.05 4.76
CA ARG A 194 11.97 -11.88 3.35
C ARG A 194 11.91 -13.21 2.62
N THR A 195 12.44 -14.27 3.23
CA THR A 195 12.38 -15.62 2.69
C THR A 195 10.94 -16.06 2.46
N PHE A 196 10.07 -15.87 3.47
CA PHE A 196 8.66 -16.17 3.36
C PHE A 196 7.99 -15.46 2.17
N LEU A 197 8.25 -14.17 1.98
CA LEU A 197 7.67 -13.41 0.87
C LEU A 197 8.16 -13.91 -0.49
N VAL A 198 9.47 -14.20 -0.62
CA VAL A 198 10.04 -14.76 -1.84
C VAL A 198 9.43 -16.11 -2.17
N GLU A 199 9.29 -16.99 -1.19
CA GLU A 199 8.69 -18.32 -1.37
C GLU A 199 7.21 -18.23 -1.77
N ILE A 200 6.42 -17.38 -1.12
CA ILE A 200 5.02 -17.15 -1.52
C ILE A 200 4.93 -16.64 -2.95
N LYS A 201 5.81 -15.69 -3.33
CA LYS A 201 5.84 -15.19 -4.70
C LYS A 201 6.17 -16.31 -5.69
N GLN A 202 7.17 -17.14 -5.40
CA GLN A 202 7.55 -18.27 -6.25
C GLN A 202 6.42 -19.30 -6.39
N GLN A 203 5.74 -19.63 -5.29
CA GLN A 203 4.58 -20.53 -5.31
C GLN A 203 3.45 -19.97 -6.17
N TRP A 204 3.18 -18.66 -6.03
CA TRP A 204 2.18 -17.97 -6.83
C TRP A 204 2.53 -17.94 -8.32
N ASP A 205 3.78 -17.59 -8.66
CA ASP A 205 4.26 -17.57 -10.04
C ASP A 205 4.21 -18.96 -10.67
N ALA A 206 4.57 -20.00 -9.93
CA ALA A 206 4.44 -21.39 -10.38
C ALA A 206 2.97 -21.76 -10.63
N ALA A 207 2.07 -21.44 -9.69
CA ALA A 207 0.65 -21.68 -9.88
C ALA A 207 0.07 -20.93 -11.09
N LEU A 208 0.50 -19.68 -11.33
CA LEU A 208 0.13 -18.93 -12.52
C LEU A 208 0.66 -19.56 -13.81
N ALA A 209 1.90 -20.05 -13.82
CA ALA A 209 2.51 -20.67 -14.99
C ALA A 209 1.76 -21.93 -15.48
N GLU A 210 1.09 -22.64 -14.57
CA GLU A 210 0.23 -23.80 -14.90
C GLU A 210 -1.16 -23.41 -15.43
N THR A 211 -1.40 -22.12 -15.71
CA THR A 211 -2.69 -21.63 -16.22
C THR A 211 -2.54 -20.84 -17.52
N GLU A 212 -3.58 -20.85 -18.35
CA GLU A 212 -3.66 -20.05 -19.57
C GLU A 212 -4.27 -18.67 -19.32
N ASP A 213 -3.88 -17.68 -20.12
CA ASP A 213 -4.47 -16.34 -20.06
C ASP A 213 -5.96 -16.37 -20.37
N GLY A 214 -6.77 -15.76 -19.49
CA GLY A 214 -8.22 -15.76 -19.60
C GLY A 214 -8.92 -17.04 -19.14
N SER A 215 -8.18 -18.06 -18.68
CA SER A 215 -8.78 -19.30 -18.20
C SER A 215 -9.55 -19.12 -16.88
N ARG A 216 -10.49 -20.03 -16.60
CA ARG A 216 -11.24 -20.02 -15.34
C ARG A 216 -10.34 -20.31 -14.14
N GLU A 217 -9.32 -21.12 -14.34
CA GLU A 217 -8.32 -21.51 -13.35
C GLU A 217 -7.47 -20.30 -12.97
N ARG A 218 -6.94 -19.55 -13.96
CA ARG A 218 -6.23 -18.28 -13.71
C ARG A 218 -7.11 -17.29 -12.97
N ARG A 219 -8.38 -17.15 -13.38
CA ARG A 219 -9.34 -16.30 -12.69
C ARG A 219 -9.58 -16.74 -11.24
N SER A 220 -9.72 -18.05 -11.00
CA SER A 220 -9.92 -18.61 -9.65
C SER A 220 -8.72 -18.34 -8.75
N LEU A 221 -7.49 -18.39 -9.28
CA LEU A 221 -6.29 -17.99 -8.52
C LEU A 221 -6.42 -16.54 -8.04
N TYR A 222 -6.69 -15.60 -8.95
CA TYR A 222 -6.85 -14.18 -8.59
C TYR A 222 -8.00 -13.92 -7.61
N GLU A 223 -9.11 -14.64 -7.76
CA GLU A 223 -10.24 -14.56 -6.82
C GLU A 223 -9.87 -15.11 -5.43
N GLY A 224 -8.90 -16.02 -5.33
CA GLY A 224 -8.35 -16.48 -4.05
C GLY A 224 -7.58 -15.41 -3.27
N LEU A 225 -6.99 -14.41 -3.95
CA LEU A 225 -6.19 -13.36 -3.29
C LEU A 225 -7.04 -12.39 -2.45
N VAL A 226 -8.32 -12.23 -2.79
CA VAL A 226 -9.22 -11.25 -2.15
C VAL A 226 -9.93 -11.79 -0.91
N GLY A 227 -9.64 -13.03 -0.49
CA GLY A 227 -10.28 -13.68 0.66
C GLY A 227 -11.77 -13.95 0.44
N PRO A 228 -12.48 -14.53 1.44
CA PRO A 228 -13.89 -14.86 1.31
C PRO A 228 -14.75 -13.60 1.10
N ARG A 229 -15.44 -13.52 -0.04
CA ARG A 229 -16.40 -12.42 -0.33
C ARG A 229 -17.72 -12.56 0.41
N THR A 230 -18.04 -13.76 0.88
CA THR A 230 -19.25 -14.05 1.65
C THR A 230 -18.97 -13.91 3.14
N ARG A 231 -19.74 -13.06 3.82
CA ARG A 231 -19.86 -13.17 5.28
C ARG A 231 -20.45 -14.55 5.59
N PRO A 232 -19.93 -15.28 6.60
CA PRO A 232 -20.65 -16.42 7.14
C PRO A 232 -22.07 -15.96 7.47
N ALA A 233 -23.07 -16.76 7.11
CA ALA A 233 -24.42 -16.52 7.56
C ALA A 233 -24.40 -16.48 9.10
N SER A 234 -24.81 -15.33 9.64
CA SER A 234 -25.05 -15.14 11.09
C SER A 234 -26.29 -15.90 11.53
#